data_AF-A0A7Y7IXG9-F1
#
_entry.id   AF-A0A7Y7IXG9-F1
#
_cell.length_a   1.000
_cell.length_b   1.000
_cell.length_c   1.000
_cell.angle_alpha   90.00
_cell.angle_beta   90.00
_cell.angle_gamma   90.00
#
_symmetry.space_group_name_H-M   'P 1'
#
loop_
_entity.id
_entity.type
_entity.pdbx_description
1 polymer ?
#
loop_
_entity_poly.entity_id
_entity_poly.type
_entity_poly.pdbx_seq_one_letter_code
_entity_poly.pdbx_strand_id
1 'polypeptide(L)'
;MKDDVAKPAVRRQTYHHGDLRAALIEAGLRLLADRAVDALSLREIARAVGVSATAVYRHFPDKDALLRTLAGEGLNRLARAQRAASDAAG
;
A
#
# COMPACT_ATOMS: atom_id res chain seq x y z
N MET A 1 33.89 -14.94 0.16
CA MET A 1 32.58 -15.56 -0.12
C MET A 1 31.57 -14.43 -0.18
N LYS A 2 31.06 -14.08 -1.36
CA LYS A 2 30.11 -12.98 -1.56
C LYS A 2 28.72 -13.60 -1.60
N ASP A 3 27.96 -13.46 -0.53
CA ASP A 3 26.57 -13.88 -0.50
C ASP A 3 25.71 -12.71 -0.97
N ASP A 4 25.61 -12.58 -2.30
CA ASP A 4 24.63 -11.74 -2.98
C ASP A 4 23.24 -12.34 -2.72
N VAL A 5 22.56 -11.88 -1.67
CA VAL A 5 21.13 -12.15 -1.47
C VAL A 5 20.36 -11.28 -2.46
N ALA A 6 20.00 -11.90 -3.59
CA ALA A 6 19.14 -11.31 -4.60
C ALA A 6 17.80 -10.85 -3.98
N LYS A 7 17.60 -9.53 -3.94
CA LYS A 7 16.31 -8.90 -3.63
C LYS A 7 15.28 -9.41 -4.65
N PRO A 8 14.17 -10.05 -4.24
CA PRO A 8 13.21 -10.60 -5.18
C PRO A 8 12.64 -9.47 -6.05
N ALA A 9 12.74 -9.65 -7.36
CA ALA A 9 12.19 -8.72 -8.34
C ALA A 9 10.67 -8.70 -8.17
N VAL A 10 10.15 -7.61 -7.59
CA VAL A 10 8.72 -7.37 -7.46
C VAL A 10 8.12 -7.36 -8.87
N ARG A 11 7.38 -8.42 -9.20
CA ARG A 11 6.56 -8.47 -10.42
C ARG A 11 5.64 -7.25 -10.38
N ARG A 12 5.81 -6.35 -11.35
CA ARG A 12 4.88 -5.22 -11.55
C ARG A 12 3.55 -5.82 -11.97
N GLN A 13 2.69 -6.11 -11.00
CA GLN A 13 1.29 -6.43 -11.28
C GLN A 13 0.71 -5.25 -12.04
N THR A 14 0.15 -5.54 -13.21
CA THR A 14 -0.55 -4.60 -14.06
C THR A 14 -1.69 -4.01 -13.24
N TYR A 15 -1.48 -2.84 -12.66
CA TYR A 15 -2.47 -2.15 -11.85
C TYR A 15 -3.69 -1.86 -12.72
N HIS A 16 -4.85 -2.37 -12.32
CA HIS A 16 -6.10 -2.02 -12.96
C HIS A 16 -6.33 -0.52 -12.76
N HIS A 17 -6.09 0.27 -13.81
CA HIS A 17 -6.47 1.68 -13.93
C HIS A 17 -8.00 1.82 -13.99
N GLY A 18 -8.70 1.36 -12.95
CA GLY A 18 -10.15 1.39 -12.83
C GLY A 18 -10.64 1.69 -11.40
N ASP A 19 -9.83 1.44 -10.37
CA ASP A 19 -10.17 1.79 -8.99
C ASP A 19 -9.12 2.74 -8.38
N LEU A 20 -9.44 4.04 -8.42
CA LEU A 20 -8.62 5.08 -7.80
C LEU A 20 -8.39 4.80 -6.30
N ARG A 21 -9.38 4.29 -5.58
CA ARG A 21 -9.25 4.00 -4.15
C ARG A 21 -8.21 2.92 -3.91
N ALA A 22 -8.22 1.84 -4.70
CA ALA A 22 -7.20 0.80 -4.64
C ALA A 22 -5.80 1.35 -4.95
N ALA A 23 -5.66 2.18 -5.99
CA ALA A 23 -4.38 2.81 -6.33
C ALA A 23 -3.83 3.72 -5.20
N LEU A 24 -4.70 4.46 -4.52
CA LEU A 24 -4.33 5.29 -3.37
C LEU A 24 -3.88 4.45 -2.17
N ILE A 25 -4.57 3.33 -1.90
CA ILE A 25 -4.19 2.40 -0.82
C ILE A 25 -2.80 1.81 -1.07
N GLU A 26 -2.55 1.34 -2.28
CA GLU A 26 -1.29 0.71 -2.64
C GLU A 26 -0.12 1.69 -2.64
N ALA A 27 -0.33 2.91 -3.16
CA ALA A 27 0.65 3.97 -3.05
C ALA A 27 0.94 4.33 -1.58
N GLY A 28 -0.10 4.39 -0.75
CA GLY A 28 0.03 4.64 0.69
C GLY A 28 0.84 3.56 1.41
N LEU A 29 0.52 2.28 1.18
CA LEU A 29 1.25 1.15 1.76
C LEU A 29 2.71 1.13 1.33
N ARG A 30 3.00 1.42 0.05
CA ARG A 30 4.37 1.53 -0.46
C ARG A 30 5.14 2.66 0.22
N LEU A 31 4.52 3.82 0.41
CA LEU A 31 5.17 4.95 1.08
C LEU A 31 5.46 4.65 2.56
N LEU A 32 4.57 3.92 3.23
CA LEU A 32 4.76 3.49 4.63
C LEU A 32 5.86 2.44 4.80
N ALA A 33 6.21 1.68 3.75
CA ALA A 33 7.32 0.73 3.83
C ALA A 33 8.69 1.42 3.99
N ASP A 34 8.82 2.65 3.47
CA ASP A 34 10.10 3.37 3.42
C ASP A 34 10.15 4.60 4.33
N ARG A 35 9.02 5.00 4.95
CA ARG A 35 8.88 6.28 5.66
C ARG A 35 8.01 6.18 6.91
N ALA A 36 8.28 7.05 7.87
CA ALA A 36 7.43 7.22 9.04
C ALA A 36 6.03 7.75 8.68
N VAL A 37 5.01 7.34 9.43
CA VAL A 37 3.59 7.70 9.25
C VAL A 37 3.37 9.23 9.26
N ASP A 38 4.14 9.97 10.05
CA ASP A 38 4.02 11.42 10.16
C ASP A 38 4.33 12.12 8.84
N ALA A 39 5.24 11.55 8.04
CA ALA A 39 5.60 12.03 6.72
C ALA A 39 4.60 11.62 5.61
N LEU A 40 3.47 11.01 5.95
CA LEU A 40 2.42 10.65 5.01
C LEU A 40 1.30 11.70 4.99
N SER A 41 0.91 12.14 3.80
CA SER A 41 -0.25 13.03 3.60
C SER A 41 -1.08 12.63 2.37
N LEU A 42 -2.34 13.07 2.34
CA LEU A 42 -3.24 12.88 1.19
C LEU A 42 -2.65 13.47 -0.09
N ARG A 43 -1.97 14.62 0.00
CA ARG A 43 -1.35 15.30 -1.15
C ARG A 43 -0.16 14.52 -1.70
N GLU A 44 0.64 13.90 -0.83
CA GLU A 44 1.77 13.07 -1.27
C GLU A 44 1.30 11.83 -2.01
N ILE A 45 0.28 11.16 -1.50
CA ILE A 45 -0.30 9.99 -2.15
C ILE A 45 -0.95 10.40 -3.48
N ALA A 46 -1.66 11.53 -3.52
CA ALA A 46 -2.22 12.08 -4.76
C ALA A 46 -1.14 12.26 -5.83
N ARG A 47 -0.01 12.86 -5.47
CA ARG A 47 1.16 13.03 -6.36
C ARG A 47 1.76 11.69 -6.78
N ALA A 48 1.86 10.73 -5.87
CA ALA A 48 2.40 9.40 -6.18
C ALA A 48 1.53 8.60 -7.16
N VAL A 49 0.22 8.84 -7.16
CA VAL A 49 -0.76 8.20 -8.07
C VAL A 49 -1.00 9.03 -9.35
N GLY A 50 -0.62 10.30 -9.37
CA GLY A 50 -0.79 11.19 -10.52
C GLY A 50 -2.20 11.81 -10.62
N VAL A 51 -2.85 12.05 -9.49
CA VAL A 51 -4.19 12.64 -9.41
C VAL A 51 -4.23 13.94 -8.61
N SER A 52 -5.32 14.70 -8.74
CA SER A 52 -5.54 15.89 -7.93
C SER A 52 -5.80 15.52 -6.46
N ALA A 53 -5.42 16.39 -5.53
CA ALA A 53 -5.77 16.22 -4.13
C ALA A 53 -7.30 16.14 -3.93
N THR A 54 -8.07 16.92 -4.69
CA THR A 54 -9.54 16.90 -4.68
C THR A 54 -10.10 15.50 -5.00
N ALA A 55 -9.48 14.76 -5.93
CA ALA A 55 -9.90 13.40 -6.23
C ALA A 55 -9.68 12.45 -5.04
N VAL A 56 -8.60 12.64 -4.29
CA VAL A 56 -8.32 11.86 -3.06
C VAL A 56 -9.31 12.18 -1.96
N TYR A 57 -9.65 13.45 -1.75
CA TYR A 57 -10.61 13.88 -0.73
C TYR A 57 -12.01 13.26 -0.91
N ARG A 58 -12.38 12.85 -2.13
CA ARG A 58 -13.64 12.11 -2.38
C ARG A 58 -13.63 10.69 -1.82
N HIS A 59 -12.46 10.10 -1.57
CA HIS A 59 -12.29 8.76 -1.01
C HIS A 59 -11.87 8.79 0.46
N PHE A 60 -11.06 9.77 0.83
CA PHE A 60 -10.49 9.92 2.16
C PHE A 60 -10.66 11.37 2.61
N PRO A 61 -11.66 11.68 3.45
CA PRO A 61 -11.93 13.05 3.88
C PRO A 61 -10.77 13.66 4.67
N ASP A 62 -9.99 12.83 5.37
CA ASP A 62 -8.86 13.25 6.18
C ASP A 62 -7.73 12.18 6.21
N LYS A 63 -6.60 12.54 6.84
CA LYS A 63 -5.44 11.65 7.00
C LYS A 63 -5.80 10.42 7.83
N ASP A 64 -6.64 10.55 8.84
CA ASP A 64 -6.98 9.43 9.71
C ASP A 64 -7.84 8.37 9.00
N ALA A 65 -8.77 8.79 8.14
CA ALA A 65 -9.59 7.90 7.32
C ALA A 65 -8.74 7.08 6.35
N LEU A 66 -7.73 7.72 5.77
CA LEU A 66 -6.71 7.05 4.98
C LEU A 66 -5.92 6.06 5.85
N LEU A 67 -5.36 6.49 6.97
CA LEU A 67 -4.53 5.63 7.83
C LEU A 67 -5.29 4.41 8.36
N ARG A 68 -6.55 4.57 8.78
CA ARG A 68 -7.42 3.44 9.17
C ARG A 68 -7.60 2.44 8.03
N THR A 69 -7.79 2.94 6.81
CA THR A 69 -7.93 2.09 5.62
C THR A 69 -6.62 1.35 5.31
N LEU A 70 -5.48 2.02 5.38
CA LEU A 70 -4.16 1.42 5.15
C LEU A 70 -3.86 0.35 6.22
N ALA A 71 -4.13 0.63 7.49
CA ALA A 71 -3.96 -0.32 8.58
C ALA A 71 -4.83 -1.57 8.38
N GLY A 72 -6.11 -1.39 8.03
CA GLY A 72 -7.01 -2.49 7.73
C GLY A 72 -6.52 -3.36 6.57
N GLU A 73 -6.07 -2.75 5.47
CA GLU A 73 -5.53 -3.50 4.33
C GLU A 73 -4.23 -4.23 4.67
N GLY A 74 -3.33 -3.59 5.43
CA GLY A 74 -2.08 -4.21 5.89
C GLY A 74 -2.34 -5.44 6.78
N LEU A 75 -3.26 -5.33 7.74
CA LEU A 75 -3.67 -6.45 8.60
C LEU A 75 -4.32 -7.56 7.78
N ASN A 76 -5.17 -7.23 6.81
CA ASN A 76 -5.77 -8.22 5.92
C ASN A 76 -4.73 -8.98 5.10
N ARG A 77 -3.70 -8.29 4.58
CA ARG A 77 -2.56 -8.92 3.88
C ARG A 77 -1.79 -9.86 4.79
N LEU A 78 -1.47 -9.42 6.00
CA LEU A 78 -0.79 -10.24 6.99
C LEU A 78 -1.60 -11.50 7.32
N ALA A 79 -2.89 -11.35 7.59
CA ALA A 79 -3.76 -12.47 7.91
C ALA A 79 -3.87 -13.48 6.74
N ARG A 80 -3.90 -13.00 5.49
CA ARG A 80 -3.84 -13.87 4.29
C ARG A 80 -2.52 -14.63 4.20
N ALA A 81 -1.39 -13.95 4.43
CA ALA A 81 -0.07 -14.58 4.38
C ALA A 81 0.10 -15.63 5.48
N GLN A 82 -0.38 -15.35 6.70
CA GLN A 82 -0.36 -16.28 7.82
C GLN A 82 -1.17 -17.55 7.52
N ARG A 83 -2.40 -17.40 7.00
CA ARG A 83 -3.23 -18.55 6.61
C ARG A 83 -2.54 -19.41 5.55
N ALA A 84 -2.03 -18.79 4.48
CA ALA A 84 -1.34 -19.53 3.43
C ALA A 84 -0.09 -20.27 3.94
N ALA A 85 0.65 -19.68 4.88
CA ALA A 85 1.81 -20.34 5.50
C ALA A 85 1.39 -21.53 6.38
N SER A 86 0.30 -21.40 7.14
CA SER A 86 -0.25 -22.51 7.94
C SER A 86 -0.75 -23.66 7.07
N ASP A 87 -1.47 -23.35 5.98
CA ASP A 87 -2.02 -24.35 5.07
C ASP A 87 -0.91 -25.12 4.33
N ALA A 88 0.21 -24.48 4.02
CA ALA A 88 1.35 -25.13 3.37
C ALA A 88 2.22 -25.97 4.31
N ALA A 89 2.05 -25.81 5.63
CA ALA A 89 2.80 -26.54 6.65
C ALA A 89 2.06 -27.80 7.15
N GLY A 90 0.79 -27.96 6.79
CA GLY A 90 -0.02 -29.16 7.06
C GLY A 90 -0.05 -30.11 5.88
#